data_AF-A9V3J7-F1
#
_entry.id   AF-A9V3J7-F1
#
_cell.length_a   1.000
_cell.length_b   1.000
_cell.length_c   1.000
_cell.angle_alpha   90.00
_cell.angle_beta   90.00
_cell.angle_gamma   90.00
#
_symmetry.space_group_name_H-M   'P 1'
#
loop_
_entity.id
_entity.type
_entity.pdbx_description
1 polymer ?
#
loop_
_entity_poly.entity_id
_entity_poly.type
_entity_poly.pdbx_seq_one_letter_code
_entity_poly.pdbx_strand_id
1 'polypeptide(L)'
;MDSSFKFWRGMRLLFGMCVCVCVCVCVCVCVCVCVCVCVCVCVCVLAVLPDLGLFISCGNDGACHVWTADGTLMQSYKASESFLYSVAPMKNGSFATCGEDGTLRIWQTSQEQPLQAIGTPCGSLWSVSATPDGLRIVAAGDDGVARIFSSLPAEAASPEELVAYEELVLAVEASRAQQNVGDLNKQDLPSRAALQKPGSSDGQTILVNHKGTVEVYSAVDAKKADFTFDVELDGRMLKLEYNRDTNPYEAAQSFIHKHQLEQRFLDQIAQFIMQNCQSDYITFVNANVTKAFEKLSAINAQHSSDGLTAIAARHKAVVMLILRLVANAAPALSDTPALALPFLDQFLSITDTLLSEALPASIPLPLSTVLYNTAILLKHQDVQNDRVAAVEFGTLKVIINALSMPNFPEEATYRLLVALGTVVHDSEVACAAAMSLNVTAALSKVRNTAGKISEAAKQIQALM
;
A
#
# COMPACT_ATOMS: atom_id res chain seq x y z
N MET A 1 -38.12 42.08 24.27
CA MET A 1 -39.06 40.98 23.91
C MET A 1 -38.32 40.06 22.95
N ASP A 2 -37.16 39.51 23.34
CA ASP A 2 -36.97 38.49 24.39
C ASP A 2 -37.71 37.20 24.09
N SER A 3 -36.98 36.20 23.60
CA SER A 3 -36.60 35.02 24.40
C SER A 3 -35.95 33.98 23.46
N SER A 4 -34.62 33.97 23.29
CA SER A 4 -33.71 33.08 24.01
C SER A 4 -34.06 31.58 23.91
N PHE A 5 -33.67 30.94 22.80
CA PHE A 5 -33.46 29.48 22.78
C PHE A 5 -32.15 29.15 23.51
N LYS A 6 -32.28 29.02 24.83
CA LYS A 6 -31.28 28.52 25.77
C LYS A 6 -31.47 27.02 25.95
N PHE A 7 -30.33 26.34 26.13
CA PHE A 7 -30.15 24.95 26.59
C PHE A 7 -30.42 23.80 25.62
N TRP A 8 -29.34 23.11 25.23
CA TRP A 8 -29.08 21.76 25.72
C TRP A 8 -27.60 21.64 26.13
N ARG A 9 -27.31 21.95 27.39
CA ARG A 9 -26.12 21.49 28.11
C ARG A 9 -26.47 20.14 28.74
N GLY A 10 -25.64 19.13 28.49
CA GLY A 10 -25.54 17.96 29.37
C GLY A 10 -26.25 16.70 28.89
N MET A 11 -25.61 15.95 28.01
CA MET A 11 -25.66 14.48 28.07
C MET A 11 -24.23 13.96 28.00
N ARG A 12 -23.65 13.66 29.16
CA ARG A 12 -22.52 12.75 29.28
C ARG A 12 -23.11 11.34 29.30
N LEU A 13 -22.85 10.55 28.27
CA LEU A 13 -23.03 9.10 28.31
C LEU A 13 -21.91 8.53 29.20
N LEU A 14 -22.19 8.42 30.50
CA LEU A 14 -21.42 7.64 31.45
C LEU A 14 -21.94 6.21 31.38
N PHE A 15 -21.15 5.28 30.84
CA PHE A 15 -21.32 3.86 31.16
C PHE A 15 -20.39 3.53 32.32
N GLY A 16 -20.99 3.35 33.49
CA GLY A 16 -20.32 2.95 34.73
C GLY A 16 -21.33 2.80 35.86
N MET A 17 -21.82 1.56 36.03
CA MET A 17 -22.47 0.94 37.22
C MET A 17 -23.52 1.73 38.04
N CYS A 18 -24.74 1.17 38.07
CA CYS A 18 -25.86 1.31 39.03
C CYS A 18 -25.84 2.44 40.08
N VAL A 19 -26.70 3.46 39.90
CA VAL A 19 -27.43 4.14 40.99
C VAL A 19 -28.82 4.61 40.49
N CYS A 20 -29.89 4.20 41.17
CA CYS A 20 -31.29 4.57 40.89
C CYS A 20 -31.58 6.06 41.12
N VAL A 21 -32.16 6.79 40.14
CA VAL A 21 -32.96 8.01 40.40
C VAL A 21 -34.08 8.20 39.35
N CYS A 22 -35.29 8.42 39.88
CA CYS A 22 -36.59 8.85 39.32
C CYS A 22 -36.75 9.15 37.81
N VAL A 23 -37.75 8.48 37.23
CA VAL A 23 -38.23 8.60 35.85
C VAL A 23 -39.09 9.85 35.66
N CYS A 24 -38.60 10.84 34.91
CA CYS A 24 -39.46 11.77 34.16
C CYS A 24 -39.67 11.15 32.77
N VAL A 25 -40.89 10.70 32.48
CA VAL A 25 -41.24 10.11 31.18
C VAL A 25 -41.38 11.23 30.15
N CYS A 26 -40.29 11.63 29.51
CA CYS A 26 -40.37 12.22 28.17
C CYS A 26 -40.42 11.05 27.18
N VAL A 27 -41.59 10.85 26.56
CA VAL A 27 -41.72 9.89 25.45
C VAL A 27 -41.04 10.49 24.22
N CYS A 28 -39.71 10.40 24.16
CA CYS A 28 -38.97 10.59 22.91
C CYS A 28 -39.18 9.32 22.08
N VAL A 29 -40.04 9.40 21.07
CA VAL A 29 -40.16 8.33 20.07
C VAL A 29 -38.92 8.39 19.18
N CYS A 30 -37.88 7.66 19.56
CA CYS A 30 -36.69 7.51 18.73
C CYS A 30 -37.01 6.52 17.60
N VAL A 31 -37.09 7.01 16.36
CA VAL A 31 -37.16 6.17 15.17
C VAL A 31 -35.74 5.93 14.69
N CYS A 32 -35.38 4.68 14.38
CA CYS A 32 -34.11 4.38 13.73
C CYS A 32 -34.11 5.00 12.33
N VAL A 33 -33.26 6.01 12.11
CA VAL A 33 -33.15 6.73 10.81
C VAL A 33 -32.06 6.13 9.93
N CYS A 34 -30.99 5.59 10.52
CA CYS A 34 -29.90 4.97 9.79
C CYS A 34 -29.18 3.91 10.65
N VAL A 35 -28.66 2.86 10.00
CA VAL A 35 -27.78 1.85 10.59
C VAL A 35 -26.43 1.95 9.90
N CYS A 36 -25.41 2.41 10.63
CA CYS A 36 -24.04 2.51 10.12
C CYS A 36 -23.31 1.18 10.40
N VAL A 37 -22.96 0.44 9.36
CA VAL A 37 -22.18 -0.80 9.52
C VAL A 37 -20.70 -0.43 9.58
N CYS A 38 -20.18 -0.38 10.80
CA CYS A 38 -18.76 -0.16 11.05
C CYS A 38 -17.97 -1.47 10.86
N VAL A 39 -16.75 -1.37 10.33
CA VAL A 39 -15.83 -2.52 10.12
C VAL A 39 -15.17 -2.96 11.43
N CYS A 40 -15.31 -2.18 12.52
CA CYS A 40 -14.79 -2.53 13.83
C CYS A 40 -15.45 -3.80 14.39
N VAL A 41 -14.62 -4.69 14.96
CA VAL A 41 -15.07 -5.92 15.63
C VAL A 41 -16.04 -5.61 16.79
N CYS A 42 -15.87 -4.47 17.46
CA CYS A 42 -16.84 -3.86 18.38
C CYS A 42 -16.60 -2.36 18.53
N VAL A 43 -17.68 -1.57 18.54
CA VAL A 43 -17.65 -0.13 18.81
C VAL A 43 -17.80 0.07 20.31
N CYS A 44 -16.82 0.73 20.93
CA CYS A 44 -16.79 0.93 22.38
C CYS A 44 -17.24 2.32 22.78
N VAL A 45 -17.01 3.34 21.94
CA VAL A 45 -17.35 4.75 22.24
C VAL A 45 -17.82 5.49 20.98
N LEU A 46 -18.77 6.41 21.18
CA LEU A 46 -19.27 7.35 20.17
C LEU A 46 -19.15 8.80 20.69
N ALA A 47 -18.78 9.73 19.82
CA ALA A 47 -18.75 11.17 20.11
C ALA A 47 -19.28 11.98 18.93
N VAL A 48 -19.96 13.09 19.19
CA VAL A 48 -20.51 13.98 18.15
C VAL A 48 -19.57 15.16 17.92
N LEU A 49 -19.35 15.52 16.66
CA LEU A 49 -18.71 16.76 16.21
C LEU A 49 -19.81 17.71 15.70
N PRO A 50 -20.46 18.47 16.61
CA PRO A 50 -21.69 19.18 16.28
C PRO A 50 -21.50 20.26 15.22
N ASP A 51 -20.36 20.95 15.24
CA ASP A 51 -20.06 22.05 14.30
C ASP A 51 -19.91 21.58 12.85
N LEU A 52 -19.66 20.28 12.64
CA LEU A 52 -19.45 19.68 11.32
C LEU A 52 -20.61 18.76 10.91
N GLY A 53 -21.57 18.49 11.80
CA GLY A 53 -22.61 17.49 11.56
C GLY A 53 -22.08 16.06 11.41
N LEU A 54 -20.93 15.78 12.04
CA LEU A 54 -20.26 14.48 11.99
C LEU A 54 -20.31 13.78 13.35
N PHE A 55 -20.03 12.48 13.37
CA PHE A 55 -19.77 11.73 14.60
C PHE A 55 -18.55 10.81 14.46
N ILE A 56 -17.91 10.50 15.57
CA ILE A 56 -16.73 9.66 15.67
C ILE A 56 -17.12 8.36 16.38
N SER A 57 -16.64 7.23 15.89
CA SER A 57 -16.69 5.94 16.58
C SER A 57 -15.28 5.40 16.83
N CYS A 58 -15.03 4.81 17.99
CA CYS A 58 -13.78 4.13 18.33
C CYS A 58 -14.05 2.68 18.76
N GLY A 59 -13.14 1.77 18.43
CA GLY A 59 -13.30 0.34 18.69
C GLY A 59 -12.05 -0.37 19.23
N ASN A 60 -12.23 -1.67 19.50
CA ASN A 60 -11.17 -2.56 19.99
C ASN A 60 -10.19 -3.01 18.89
N ASP A 61 -10.43 -2.67 17.63
CA ASP A 61 -9.46 -2.86 16.56
C ASP A 61 -8.39 -1.75 16.51
N GLY A 62 -8.46 -0.81 17.46
CA GLY A 62 -7.58 0.35 17.52
C GLY A 62 -7.86 1.38 16.43
N ALA A 63 -8.98 1.24 15.72
CA ALA A 63 -9.42 2.19 14.71
C ALA A 63 -10.40 3.21 15.30
N CYS A 64 -10.37 4.41 14.73
CA CYS A 64 -11.46 5.35 14.88
C CYS A 64 -11.95 5.81 13.51
N HIS A 65 -13.25 6.06 13.42
CA HIS A 65 -13.92 6.39 12.17
C HIS A 65 -14.75 7.65 12.35
N VAL A 66 -14.72 8.53 11.35
CA VAL A 66 -15.55 9.72 11.26
C VAL A 66 -16.65 9.49 10.24
N TRP A 67 -17.88 9.80 10.65
CA TRP A 67 -19.09 9.54 9.90
C TRP A 67 -19.91 10.80 9.77
N THR A 68 -20.68 10.88 8.70
CA THR A 68 -21.80 11.81 8.58
C THR A 68 -23.02 11.29 9.33
N ALA A 69 -23.97 12.17 9.66
CA ALA A 69 -25.20 11.78 10.36
C ALA A 69 -26.10 10.81 9.56
N ASP A 70 -26.00 10.80 8.23
CA ASP A 70 -26.66 9.83 7.33
C ASP A 70 -25.92 8.48 7.25
N GLY A 71 -24.78 8.34 7.94
CA GLY A 71 -24.04 7.09 8.05
C GLY A 71 -23.00 6.83 6.97
N THR A 72 -22.72 7.84 6.14
CA THR A 72 -21.60 7.78 5.20
C THR A 72 -20.28 7.89 5.96
N LEU A 73 -19.39 6.91 5.79
CA LEU A 73 -18.02 6.91 6.32
C LEU A 73 -17.20 7.97 5.59
N MET A 74 -16.70 8.96 6.33
CA MET A 74 -15.85 10.03 5.80
C MET A 74 -14.37 9.65 5.89
N GLN A 75 -13.95 9.16 7.05
CA GLN A 75 -12.55 8.85 7.27
C GLN A 75 -12.35 7.73 8.29
N SER A 76 -11.25 7.00 8.14
CA SER A 76 -10.80 5.94 9.02
C SER A 76 -9.37 6.20 9.44
N TYR A 77 -9.11 6.17 10.74
CA TYR A 77 -7.78 6.35 11.33
C TYR A 77 -7.39 5.08 12.06
N LYS A 78 -6.21 4.55 11.75
CA LYS A 78 -5.56 3.54 12.58
C LYS A 78 -4.87 4.26 13.73
N ALA A 79 -5.58 4.44 14.83
CA ALA A 79 -5.09 5.23 15.96
C ALA A 79 -4.15 4.43 16.86
N SER A 80 -4.36 3.13 17.02
CA SER A 80 -3.49 2.26 17.81
C SER A 80 -3.53 0.83 17.28
N GLU A 81 -2.55 0.02 17.67
CA GLU A 81 -2.61 -1.45 17.54
C GLU A 81 -3.36 -2.11 18.71
N SER A 82 -3.75 -1.31 19.72
CA SER A 82 -4.46 -1.75 20.91
C SER A 82 -5.83 -1.07 21.05
N PHE A 83 -6.58 -1.42 22.09
CA PHE A 83 -7.96 -0.97 22.26
C PHE A 83 -8.05 0.52 22.53
N LEU A 84 -9.01 1.21 21.90
CA LEU A 84 -9.35 2.58 22.22
C LEU A 84 -10.47 2.63 23.26
N TYR A 85 -10.26 3.35 24.34
CA TYR A 85 -11.22 3.42 25.44
C TYR A 85 -12.03 4.71 25.47
N SER A 86 -11.52 5.80 24.91
CA SER A 86 -12.22 7.08 24.94
C SER A 86 -11.83 7.98 23.78
N VAL A 87 -12.79 8.82 23.36
CA VAL A 87 -12.60 9.88 22.38
C VAL A 87 -13.23 11.17 22.88
N ALA A 88 -12.52 12.29 22.70
CA ALA A 88 -12.96 13.62 23.10
C ALA A 88 -12.99 14.55 21.87
N PRO A 89 -14.17 14.99 21.41
CA PRO A 89 -14.27 15.97 20.34
C PRO A 89 -13.81 17.34 20.83
N MET A 90 -13.16 18.08 19.95
CA MET A 90 -12.70 19.46 20.15
C MET A 90 -13.31 20.36 19.07
N LYS A 91 -12.94 21.64 19.07
CA LYS A 91 -13.41 22.60 18.06
C LYS A 91 -12.77 22.33 16.71
N ASN A 92 -13.39 22.85 15.65
CA ASN A 92 -12.84 22.89 14.28
C ASN A 92 -12.49 21.50 13.70
N GLY A 93 -13.16 20.44 14.15
CA GLY A 93 -12.89 19.07 13.69
C GLY A 93 -11.65 18.43 14.30
N SER A 94 -11.03 19.02 15.32
CA SER A 94 -10.02 18.33 16.10
C SER A 94 -10.66 17.35 17.09
N PHE A 95 -9.96 16.29 17.46
CA PHE A 95 -10.40 15.36 18.50
C PHE A 95 -9.21 14.63 19.13
N ALA A 96 -9.38 14.12 20.34
CA ALA A 96 -8.36 13.35 21.05
C ALA A 96 -8.85 11.91 21.29
N THR A 97 -7.95 10.94 21.17
CA THR A 97 -8.22 9.52 21.46
C THR A 97 -7.22 8.98 22.47
N CYS A 98 -7.66 8.07 23.33
CA CYS A 98 -6.77 7.34 24.25
C CYS A 98 -7.16 5.86 24.36
N GLY A 99 -6.22 5.03 24.81
CA GLY A 99 -6.41 3.59 24.83
C GLY A 99 -5.41 2.82 25.69
N GLU A 100 -5.42 1.50 25.49
CA GLU A 100 -4.61 0.51 26.21
C GLU A 100 -3.10 0.67 25.98
N ASP A 101 -2.69 1.40 24.94
CA ASP A 101 -1.28 1.66 24.67
C ASP A 101 -0.70 2.87 25.46
N GLY A 102 -1.44 3.39 26.43
CA GLY A 102 -1.00 4.50 27.29
C GLY A 102 -0.72 5.81 26.54
N THR A 103 -1.12 5.90 25.26
CA THR A 103 -0.79 7.03 24.40
C THR A 103 -2.03 7.88 24.14
N LEU A 104 -1.89 9.19 24.32
CA LEU A 104 -2.90 10.17 23.96
C LEU A 104 -2.59 10.71 22.57
N ARG A 105 -3.53 10.59 21.63
CA ARG A 105 -3.34 11.06 20.24
C ARG A 105 -4.33 12.17 19.91
N ILE A 106 -3.82 13.21 19.26
CA ILE A 106 -4.59 14.36 18.80
C ILE A 106 -4.74 14.28 17.30
N TRP A 107 -5.95 14.46 16.82
CA TRP A 107 -6.33 14.27 15.43
C TRP A 107 -7.00 15.51 14.89
N GLN A 108 -6.93 15.66 13.57
CA GLN A 108 -7.70 16.63 12.82
C GLN A 108 -8.48 15.87 11.75
N THR A 109 -9.79 16.09 11.64
CA THR A 109 -10.62 15.39 10.65
C THR A 109 -10.14 15.59 9.20
N SER A 110 -9.43 16.69 8.92
CA SER A 110 -8.87 17.00 7.60
C SER A 110 -7.46 16.44 7.35
N GLN A 111 -6.86 15.70 8.30
CA GLN A 111 -5.52 15.13 8.16
C GLN A 111 -5.57 13.64 8.45
N GLU A 112 -4.82 12.83 7.71
CA GLU A 112 -4.81 11.36 7.88
C GLU A 112 -3.96 10.89 9.06
N GLN A 113 -2.91 11.65 9.40
CA GLN A 113 -2.01 11.36 10.50
C GLN A 113 -2.44 12.14 11.76
N PRO A 114 -2.11 11.65 12.97
CA PRO A 114 -2.32 12.42 14.18
C PRO A 114 -1.48 13.70 14.13
N LEU A 115 -2.06 14.81 14.59
CA LEU A 115 -1.34 16.07 14.80
C LEU A 115 -0.22 15.90 15.83
N GLN A 116 -0.45 15.05 16.83
CA GLN A 116 0.49 14.79 17.91
C GLN A 116 0.16 13.45 18.58
N ALA A 117 1.20 12.71 18.96
CA ALA A 117 1.10 11.58 19.88
C ALA A 117 1.86 11.93 21.18
N ILE A 118 1.21 11.76 22.32
CA ILE A 118 1.74 12.08 23.64
C ILE A 118 1.77 10.80 24.46
N GLY A 119 2.97 10.28 24.67
CA GLY A 119 3.20 9.17 25.60
C GLY A 119 2.89 9.64 27.03
N THR A 120 2.30 8.75 27.84
CA THR A 120 2.03 9.04 29.24
C THR A 120 2.69 8.00 30.15
N PRO A 121 3.04 8.36 31.39
CA PRO A 121 3.56 7.41 32.40
C PRO A 121 2.52 6.40 32.90
N CYS A 122 1.57 6.02 32.06
CA CYS A 122 0.39 5.23 32.36
C CYS A 122 0.44 3.97 31.51
N GLY A 123 0.07 2.81 32.06
CA GLY A 123 -0.03 1.58 31.29
C GLY A 123 -1.16 1.68 30.26
N SER A 124 -2.33 2.13 30.73
CA SER A 124 -3.54 2.28 29.92
C SER A 124 -4.27 3.57 30.26
N LEU A 125 -4.63 4.35 29.24
CA LEU A 125 -5.45 5.55 29.40
C LEU A 125 -6.92 5.21 29.17
N TRP A 126 -7.72 5.26 30.22
CA TRP A 126 -9.14 4.88 30.17
C TRP A 126 -10.06 6.02 29.73
N SER A 127 -9.68 7.27 29.97
CA SER A 127 -10.57 8.41 29.71
C SER A 127 -9.80 9.61 29.20
N VAL A 128 -10.41 10.30 28.23
CA VAL A 128 -9.97 11.62 27.75
C VAL A 128 -11.16 12.58 27.68
N SER A 129 -10.94 13.85 28.01
CA SER A 129 -11.95 14.90 27.88
C SER A 129 -11.30 16.22 27.44
N ALA A 130 -11.97 16.97 26.56
CA ALA A 130 -11.52 18.29 26.14
C ALA A 130 -12.26 19.39 26.89
N THR A 131 -11.58 20.51 27.14
CA THR A 131 -12.23 21.71 27.68
C THR A 131 -13.10 22.39 26.63
N PRO A 132 -14.18 23.10 27.02
CA PRO A 132 -15.09 23.74 26.07
C PRO A 132 -14.44 24.83 25.19
N ASP A 133 -13.31 25.38 25.61
CA ASP A 133 -12.53 26.32 24.80
C ASP A 133 -11.76 25.61 23.67
N GLY A 134 -11.50 24.30 23.78
CA GLY A 134 -10.71 23.49 22.85
C GLY A 134 -9.20 23.62 23.06
N LEU A 135 -8.74 24.25 24.15
CA LEU A 135 -7.33 24.56 24.37
C LEU A 135 -6.63 23.57 25.31
N ARG A 136 -7.40 22.80 26.08
CA ARG A 136 -6.86 21.82 27.00
C ARG A 136 -7.58 20.49 26.86
N ILE A 137 -6.85 19.43 27.17
CA ILE A 137 -7.36 18.07 27.26
C ILE A 137 -6.91 17.47 28.59
N VAL A 138 -7.77 16.64 29.17
CA VAL A 138 -7.51 15.93 30.41
C VAL A 138 -7.55 14.45 30.12
N ALA A 139 -6.50 13.73 30.46
CA ALA A 139 -6.42 12.28 30.33
C ALA A 139 -6.16 11.63 31.68
N ALA A 140 -6.74 10.45 31.92
CA ALA A 140 -6.53 9.68 33.13
C ALA A 140 -6.57 8.18 32.82
N GLY A 141 -5.86 7.39 33.62
CA GLY A 141 -5.74 5.95 33.41
C GLY A 141 -5.49 5.17 34.70
N ASP A 142 -4.82 4.03 34.55
CA ASP A 142 -4.62 3.02 35.60
C ASP A 142 -3.67 3.46 36.74
N ASP A 143 -2.83 4.46 36.50
CA ASP A 143 -1.91 5.02 37.50
C ASP A 143 -2.58 5.95 38.54
N GLY A 144 -3.88 6.21 38.37
CA GLY A 144 -4.65 7.07 39.27
C GLY A 144 -4.35 8.57 39.16
N VAL A 145 -3.59 9.00 38.14
CA VAL A 145 -3.20 10.41 37.96
C VAL A 145 -3.92 11.01 36.74
N ALA A 146 -4.71 12.06 36.99
CA ALA A 146 -5.26 12.88 35.92
C ALA A 146 -4.23 13.92 35.46
N ARG A 147 -4.01 13.99 34.15
CA ARG A 147 -3.04 14.89 33.51
C ARG A 147 -3.76 15.87 32.60
N ILE A 148 -3.30 17.12 32.60
CA ILE A 148 -3.83 18.18 31.73
C ILE A 148 -2.75 18.53 30.71
N PHE A 149 -3.12 18.51 29.43
CA PHE A 149 -2.27 18.97 28.34
C PHE A 149 -2.90 20.22 27.74
N SER A 150 -2.08 21.23 27.46
CA SER A 150 -2.51 22.53 26.97
C SER A 150 -1.80 22.87 25.67
N SER A 151 -2.52 23.50 24.74
CA SER A 151 -1.95 24.08 23.54
C SER A 151 -1.41 25.51 23.77
N LEU A 152 -1.53 26.05 24.99
CA LEU A 152 -1.11 27.41 25.33
C LEU A 152 0.36 27.41 25.79
N PRO A 153 1.26 28.13 25.10
CA PRO A 153 2.67 28.21 25.50
C PRO A 153 2.89 28.76 26.91
N ALA A 154 1.98 29.64 27.37
CA ALA A 154 2.03 30.21 28.72
C ALA A 154 1.74 29.20 29.84
N GLU A 155 1.20 28.02 29.51
CA GLU A 155 0.89 26.94 30.44
C GLU A 155 1.90 25.79 30.35
N ALA A 156 2.99 25.97 29.59
CA ALA A 156 4.06 24.98 29.51
C ALA A 156 4.73 24.81 30.88
N ALA A 157 4.98 23.54 31.24
CA ALA A 157 5.75 23.19 32.42
C ALA A 157 7.22 23.64 32.28
N SER A 158 7.95 23.69 33.40
CA SER A 158 9.38 24.04 33.34
C SER A 158 10.16 22.98 32.55
N PRO A 159 11.30 23.33 31.92
CA PRO A 159 12.13 22.35 31.22
C PRO A 159 12.52 21.15 32.09
N GLU A 160 12.77 21.37 33.38
CA GLU A 160 13.09 20.31 34.34
C GLU A 160 11.91 19.35 34.56
N GLU A 161 10.69 19.87 34.65
CA GLU A 161 9.48 19.06 34.80
C GLU A 161 9.18 18.24 33.53
N LEU A 162 9.44 18.81 32.34
CA LEU A 162 9.29 18.11 31.07
C LEU A 162 10.28 16.95 30.94
N VAL A 163 11.55 17.16 31.29
CA VAL A 163 12.56 16.10 31.30
C VAL A 163 12.18 14.99 32.29
N ALA A 164 11.75 15.36 33.50
CA ALA A 164 11.31 14.37 34.49
C ALA A 164 10.07 13.58 34.01
N TYR A 165 9.15 14.24 33.28
CA TYR A 165 8.00 13.59 32.69
C TYR A 165 8.40 12.58 31.60
N GLU A 166 9.31 12.96 30.71
CA GLU A 166 9.83 12.07 29.65
C GLU A 166 10.54 10.85 30.25
N GLU A 167 11.33 11.02 31.31
CA GLU A 167 11.96 9.90 32.02
C GLU A 167 10.93 8.90 32.59
N LEU A 168 9.81 9.40 33.12
CA LEU A 168 8.72 8.55 33.61
C LEU A 168 8.02 7.80 32.48
N VAL A 169 7.78 8.44 31.33
CA VAL A 169 7.20 7.79 30.14
C VAL A 169 8.11 6.66 29.67
N LEU A 170 9.42 6.94 29.52
CA LEU A 170 10.41 5.95 29.09
C LEU A 170 10.49 4.75 30.05
N ALA A 171 10.38 4.98 31.36
CA ALA A 171 10.39 3.90 32.35
C ALA A 171 9.20 2.95 32.19
N VAL A 172 8.00 3.48 31.92
CA VAL A 172 6.78 2.69 31.71
C VAL A 172 6.84 1.94 30.38
N GLU A 173 7.29 2.58 29.31
CA GLU A 173 7.48 1.92 28.01
C GLU A 173 8.49 0.75 28.11
N ALA A 174 9.59 0.95 28.82
CA ALA A 174 10.57 -0.10 29.09
C ALA A 174 9.98 -1.26 29.90
N SER A 175 9.15 -0.96 30.90
CA SER A 175 8.47 -1.98 31.71
C SER A 175 7.45 -2.79 30.89
N ARG A 176 6.65 -2.12 30.06
CA ARG A 176 5.65 -2.75 29.18
C ARG A 176 6.30 -3.68 28.16
N ALA A 177 7.42 -3.24 27.58
CA ALA A 177 8.17 -4.06 26.65
C ALA A 177 8.74 -5.32 27.32
N GLN A 178 9.23 -5.24 28.55
CA GLN A 178 9.70 -6.41 29.30
C GLN A 178 8.58 -7.41 29.58
N GLN A 179 7.36 -6.94 29.84
CA GLN A 179 6.18 -7.79 30.07
C GLN A 179 5.68 -8.45 28.78
N ASN A 180 5.66 -7.72 27.65
CA ASN A 180 5.25 -8.25 26.34
C ASN A 180 6.30 -9.15 25.67
N VAL A 181 7.52 -9.22 26.21
CA VAL A 181 8.60 -10.13 25.76
C VAL A 181 8.41 -11.57 26.27
N GLY A 182 7.40 -11.83 27.11
CA GLY A 182 7.08 -13.18 27.61
C GLY A 182 6.88 -14.24 26.51
N ASP A 183 6.41 -13.83 25.32
CA ASP A 183 6.16 -14.71 24.17
C ASP A 183 6.99 -14.37 22.92
N LEU A 184 7.92 -13.41 23.00
CA LEU A 184 8.74 -13.00 21.84
C LEU A 184 10.08 -13.74 21.83
N ASN A 185 10.33 -14.47 20.74
CA ASN A 185 11.66 -15.03 20.45
C ASN A 185 12.66 -13.88 20.30
N LYS A 186 13.51 -13.68 21.33
CA LYS A 186 14.54 -12.63 21.35
C LYS A 186 15.48 -12.67 20.14
N GLN A 187 15.58 -13.82 19.45
CA GLN A 187 16.41 -14.01 18.26
C GLN A 187 15.82 -13.36 16.99
N ASP A 188 14.50 -13.14 16.95
CA ASP A 188 13.80 -12.55 15.79
C ASP A 188 13.74 -11.02 15.85
N LEU A 189 14.14 -10.42 16.98
CA LEU A 189 14.15 -8.97 17.14
C LEU A 189 15.32 -8.33 16.38
N PRO A 190 15.08 -7.22 15.68
CA PRO A 190 16.11 -6.55 14.90
C PRO A 190 17.23 -6.01 15.79
N SER A 191 18.45 -5.96 15.27
CA SER A 191 19.59 -5.38 16.00
C SER A 191 19.55 -3.86 15.99
N ARG A 192 20.41 -3.21 16.79
CA ARG A 192 20.50 -1.74 16.93
C ARG A 192 20.70 -0.98 15.60
N ALA A 193 21.08 -1.68 14.53
CA ALA A 193 21.10 -1.13 13.17
C ALA A 193 19.71 -0.69 12.67
N ALA A 194 18.62 -1.24 13.20
CA ALA A 194 17.26 -0.87 12.81
C ALA A 194 16.86 0.55 13.21
N LEU A 195 17.51 1.11 14.25
CA LEU A 195 17.29 2.50 14.69
C LEU A 195 17.85 3.54 13.72
N GLN A 196 18.67 3.13 12.75
CA GLN A 196 19.12 4.02 11.68
C GLN A 196 18.04 4.27 10.64
N LYS A 197 16.95 3.48 10.65
CA LYS A 197 15.79 3.73 9.79
C LYS A 197 14.81 4.63 10.55
N PRO A 198 14.37 5.76 9.98
CA PRO A 198 13.34 6.58 10.60
C PRO A 198 12.04 5.78 10.74
N GLY A 199 11.28 6.04 11.81
CA GLY A 199 9.99 5.40 12.04
C GLY A 199 8.97 5.75 10.96
N SER A 200 8.01 4.85 10.74
CA SER A 200 6.92 5.04 9.79
C SER A 200 5.89 6.07 10.25
N SER A 201 5.76 6.26 11.56
CA SER A 201 4.90 7.26 12.18
C SER A 201 5.53 7.81 13.45
N ASP A 202 5.20 9.05 13.79
CA ASP A 202 5.62 9.68 15.03
C ASP A 202 5.03 8.91 16.24
N GLY A 203 5.89 8.57 17.20
CA GLY A 203 5.51 7.74 18.36
C GLY A 203 5.47 6.22 18.11
N GLN A 204 5.99 5.71 16.99
CA GLN A 204 6.09 4.27 16.76
C GLN A 204 7.10 3.61 17.71
N THR A 205 6.69 2.56 18.44
CA THR A 205 7.58 1.74 19.28
C THR A 205 8.41 0.76 18.44
N ILE A 206 9.74 0.83 18.55
CA ILE A 206 10.70 -0.05 17.89
C ILE A 206 11.42 -0.89 18.97
N LEU A 207 11.28 -2.21 18.87
CA LEU A 207 11.93 -3.18 19.76
C LEU A 207 13.23 -3.65 19.12
N VAL A 208 14.34 -3.55 19.85
CA VAL A 208 15.68 -3.88 19.37
C VAL A 208 16.34 -4.88 20.31
N ASN A 209 16.98 -5.91 19.77
CA ASN A 209 17.88 -6.76 20.56
C ASN A 209 19.32 -6.24 20.48
N HIS A 210 19.85 -5.84 21.63
CA HIS A 210 21.26 -5.53 21.80
C HIS A 210 21.90 -6.51 22.80
N LYS A 211 22.75 -7.42 22.29
CA LYS A 211 23.55 -8.37 23.10
C LYS A 211 22.72 -9.20 24.10
N GLY A 212 21.48 -9.55 23.75
CA GLY A 212 20.59 -10.35 24.61
C GLY A 212 19.66 -9.52 25.49
N THR A 213 19.79 -8.20 25.47
CA THR A 213 18.89 -7.25 26.14
C THR A 213 17.95 -6.65 25.10
N VAL A 214 16.65 -6.61 25.40
CA VAL A 214 15.65 -5.94 24.56
C VAL A 214 15.62 -4.46 24.97
N GLU A 215 16.04 -3.60 24.07
CA GLU A 215 15.98 -2.14 24.19
C GLU A 215 14.78 -1.62 23.38
N VAL A 216 14.11 -0.57 23.87
CA VAL A 216 12.90 0.00 23.26
C VAL A 216 13.18 1.44 22.90
N TYR A 217 12.79 1.83 21.70
CA TYR A 217 12.96 3.18 21.19
C TYR A 217 11.63 3.67 20.61
N SER A 218 11.33 4.94 20.80
CA SER A 218 10.18 5.61 20.16
C SER A 218 10.69 6.50 19.03
N ALA A 219 10.07 6.41 17.86
CA ALA A 219 10.42 7.28 16.74
C ALA A 219 9.92 8.71 17.00
N VAL A 220 10.83 9.67 16.97
CA VAL A 220 10.55 11.12 17.05
C VAL A 220 11.01 11.74 15.72
N ASP A 221 10.16 12.58 15.11
CA ASP A 221 10.32 13.17 13.78
C ASP A 221 10.29 12.15 12.63
N ALA A 222 9.07 11.82 12.18
CA ALA A 222 8.82 11.00 11.00
C ALA A 222 9.50 11.57 9.73
N LYS A 223 9.98 10.67 8.86
CA LYS A 223 10.82 10.93 7.67
C LYS A 223 10.32 12.14 6.85
N LYS A 224 11.10 13.24 6.81
CA LYS A 224 10.93 14.31 5.81
C LYS A 224 11.09 13.73 4.40
N ALA A 225 10.24 14.16 3.48
CA ALA A 225 10.24 13.66 2.11
C ALA A 225 11.62 13.85 1.43
N ASP A 226 12.15 12.81 0.80
CA ASP A 226 13.47 12.85 0.15
C ASP A 226 13.55 13.92 -0.96
N PHE A 227 12.42 14.20 -1.60
CA PHE A 227 12.24 15.25 -2.59
C PHE A 227 10.97 16.05 -2.32
N THR A 228 11.03 17.34 -2.62
CA THR A 228 9.87 18.23 -2.55
C THR A 228 9.86 19.13 -3.77
N PHE A 229 8.77 19.10 -4.53
CA PHE A 229 8.59 19.85 -5.77
C PHE A 229 7.42 20.81 -5.63
N ASP A 230 7.57 22.01 -6.17
CA ASP A 230 6.44 22.94 -6.34
C ASP A 230 5.86 22.71 -7.74
N VAL A 231 4.62 22.22 -7.78
CA VAL A 231 3.93 21.81 -9.02
C VAL A 231 2.69 22.68 -9.20
N GLU A 232 2.59 23.34 -10.36
CA GLU A 232 1.41 24.14 -10.71
C GLU A 232 0.39 23.27 -11.45
N LEU A 233 -0.81 23.13 -10.88
CA LEU A 233 -1.92 22.36 -11.46
C LEU A 233 -3.23 23.14 -11.28
N ASP A 234 -4.00 23.28 -12.36
CA ASP A 234 -5.24 24.08 -12.41
C ASP A 234 -5.08 25.50 -11.80
N GLY A 235 -3.94 26.15 -12.06
CA GLY A 235 -3.64 27.50 -11.57
C GLY A 235 -3.36 27.59 -10.06
N ARG A 236 -3.11 26.46 -9.40
CA ARG A 236 -2.74 26.37 -7.98
C ARG A 236 -1.33 25.80 -7.85
N MET A 237 -0.49 26.47 -7.06
CA MET A 237 0.84 25.97 -6.69
C MET A 237 0.69 24.98 -5.53
N LEU A 238 1.04 23.72 -5.78
CA LEU A 238 0.88 22.61 -4.85
C LEU A 238 2.23 21.93 -4.60
N LYS A 239 2.43 21.49 -3.36
CA LYS A 239 3.73 20.95 -2.93
C LYS A 239 3.71 19.42 -2.97
N LEU A 240 4.43 18.85 -3.91
CA LEU A 240 4.55 17.41 -4.11
C LEU A 240 5.75 16.86 -3.35
N GLU A 241 5.45 16.00 -2.38
CA GLU A 241 6.44 15.35 -1.53
C GLU A 241 6.63 13.91 -2.01
N TYR A 242 7.87 13.52 -2.28
CA TYR A 242 8.20 12.20 -2.82
C TYR A 242 9.39 11.59 -2.09
N ASN A 243 9.24 10.34 -1.64
CA ASN A 243 10.32 9.56 -1.08
C ASN A 243 10.87 8.57 -2.11
N ARG A 244 12.18 8.32 -2.07
CA ARG A 244 12.90 7.44 -3.02
C ARG A 244 12.43 5.98 -3.00
N ASP A 245 11.84 5.55 -1.90
CA ASP A 245 11.35 4.20 -1.66
C ASP A 245 9.88 4.00 -2.06
N THR A 246 9.20 5.06 -2.52
CA THR A 246 7.76 5.05 -2.84
C THR A 246 7.53 4.94 -4.35
N ASN A 247 6.49 4.21 -4.79
CA ASN A 247 6.16 4.12 -6.21
C ASN A 247 5.67 5.48 -6.76
N PRO A 248 6.18 5.99 -7.90
CA PRO A 248 5.75 7.27 -8.48
C PRO A 248 4.25 7.38 -8.76
N TYR A 249 3.60 6.30 -9.19
CA TYR A 249 2.15 6.30 -9.44
C TYR A 249 1.34 6.27 -8.15
N GLU A 250 1.86 5.61 -7.11
CA GLU A 250 1.25 5.60 -5.79
C GLU A 250 1.40 6.96 -5.11
N ALA A 251 2.56 7.60 -5.25
CA ALA A 251 2.82 8.96 -4.82
C ALA A 251 1.95 9.97 -5.60
N ALA A 252 1.82 9.82 -6.92
CA ALA A 252 0.95 10.65 -7.75
C ALA A 252 -0.53 10.46 -7.38
N GLN A 253 -0.97 9.21 -7.16
CA GLN A 253 -2.33 8.89 -6.72
C GLN A 253 -2.60 9.49 -5.34
N SER A 254 -1.65 9.35 -4.41
CA SER A 254 -1.73 9.93 -3.07
C SER A 254 -1.75 11.44 -3.12
N PHE A 255 -0.98 12.06 -4.03
CA PHE A 255 -0.96 13.50 -4.24
C PHE A 255 -2.28 14.01 -4.85
N ILE A 256 -2.85 13.29 -5.80
CA ILE A 256 -4.18 13.58 -6.35
C ILE A 256 -5.24 13.51 -5.25
N HIS A 257 -5.19 12.45 -4.44
CA HIS A 257 -6.12 12.26 -3.33
C HIS A 257 -5.97 13.38 -2.29
N LYS A 258 -4.74 13.67 -1.87
CA LYS A 258 -4.34 14.71 -0.91
C LYS A 258 -4.82 16.10 -1.34
N HIS A 259 -4.78 16.41 -2.64
CA HIS A 259 -5.14 17.73 -3.17
C HIS A 259 -6.50 17.77 -3.89
N GLN A 260 -7.28 16.67 -3.83
CA GLN A 260 -8.58 16.53 -4.50
C GLN A 260 -8.54 16.92 -5.98
N LEU A 261 -7.45 16.56 -6.65
CA LEU A 261 -7.27 16.82 -8.07
C LEU A 261 -8.09 15.83 -8.90
N GLU A 262 -8.40 16.18 -10.14
CA GLU A 262 -9.04 15.23 -11.05
C GLU A 262 -8.08 14.07 -11.38
N GLN A 263 -8.63 12.85 -11.42
CA GLN A 263 -7.88 11.63 -11.70
C GLN A 263 -7.11 11.68 -13.04
N ARG A 264 -7.52 12.56 -13.97
CA ARG A 264 -6.83 12.81 -15.25
C ARG A 264 -5.37 13.26 -15.09
N PHE A 265 -5.02 13.85 -13.95
CA PHE A 265 -3.66 14.32 -13.68
C PHE A 265 -2.69 13.21 -13.27
N LEU A 266 -3.16 11.97 -13.10
CA LEU A 266 -2.35 10.86 -12.58
C LEU A 266 -1.11 10.63 -13.41
N ASP A 267 -1.29 10.48 -14.72
CA ASP A 267 -0.18 10.19 -15.63
C ASP A 267 0.77 11.39 -15.73
N GLN A 268 0.23 12.61 -15.74
CA GLN A 268 1.04 13.84 -15.79
C GLN A 268 1.93 13.98 -14.55
N ILE A 269 1.38 13.72 -13.36
CA ILE A 269 2.11 13.86 -12.09
C ILE A 269 3.09 12.71 -11.89
N ALA A 270 2.71 11.47 -12.23
CA ALA A 270 3.61 10.33 -12.18
C ALA A 270 4.79 10.51 -13.14
N GLN A 271 4.54 10.98 -14.37
CA GLN A 271 5.59 11.30 -15.34
C GLN A 271 6.47 12.45 -14.85
N PHE A 272 5.90 13.49 -14.23
CA PHE A 272 6.67 14.58 -13.63
C PHE A 272 7.63 14.07 -12.54
N ILE A 273 7.16 13.19 -11.65
CA ILE A 273 8.02 12.56 -10.63
C ILE A 273 9.12 11.74 -11.31
N MET A 274 8.77 10.90 -12.28
CA MET A 274 9.73 10.04 -12.98
C MET A 274 10.79 10.85 -13.74
N GLN A 275 10.42 11.98 -14.32
CA GLN A 275 11.31 12.82 -15.12
C GLN A 275 12.27 13.64 -14.24
N ASN A 276 11.84 14.07 -13.06
CA ASN A 276 12.66 14.85 -12.13
C ASN A 276 13.49 13.99 -11.15
N CYS A 277 13.20 12.69 -11.04
CA CYS A 277 13.91 11.74 -10.16
C CYS A 277 14.74 10.70 -10.95
N GLN A 278 15.19 11.06 -12.15
CA GLN A 278 15.50 10.21 -13.31
C GLN A 278 16.59 9.09 -13.21
N SER A 279 17.02 8.61 -12.04
CA SER A 279 18.00 7.50 -11.96
C SER A 279 17.56 6.24 -11.19
N ASP A 280 16.57 6.31 -10.29
CA ASP A 280 16.41 5.27 -9.26
C ASP A 280 15.16 4.38 -9.41
N TYR A 281 14.19 4.76 -10.25
CA TYR A 281 13.00 3.95 -10.53
C TYR A 281 13.34 2.63 -11.24
N ILE A 282 14.28 2.68 -12.18
CA ILE A 282 14.76 1.49 -12.90
C ILE A 282 15.46 0.54 -11.92
N THR A 283 16.26 1.05 -10.98
CA THR A 283 16.92 0.25 -9.94
C THR A 283 15.91 -0.39 -8.97
N PHE A 284 14.85 0.32 -8.61
CA PHE A 284 13.76 -0.19 -7.74
C PHE A 284 12.92 -1.26 -8.44
N VAL A 285 12.49 -1.01 -9.68
CA VAL A 285 11.75 -1.99 -10.50
C VAL A 285 12.61 -3.23 -10.72
N ASN A 286 13.90 -3.06 -11.05
CA ASN A 286 14.84 -4.16 -11.21
C ASN A 286 15.04 -4.95 -9.91
N ALA A 287 15.16 -4.31 -8.74
CA ALA A 287 15.31 -5.01 -7.46
C ALA A 287 14.07 -5.83 -7.07
N ASN A 288 12.87 -5.31 -7.32
CA ASN A 288 11.62 -6.00 -6.99
C ASN A 288 11.30 -7.12 -7.99
N VAL A 289 11.55 -6.90 -9.28
CA VAL A 289 11.43 -7.93 -10.32
C VAL A 289 12.46 -9.04 -10.09
N THR A 290 13.72 -8.71 -9.76
CA THR A 290 14.77 -9.69 -9.43
C THR A 290 14.38 -10.53 -8.21
N LYS A 291 13.91 -9.91 -7.11
CA LYS A 291 13.45 -10.66 -5.92
C LYS A 291 12.23 -11.55 -6.20
N ALA A 292 11.31 -11.10 -7.05
CA ALA A 292 10.16 -11.91 -7.45
C ALA A 292 10.59 -13.16 -8.24
N PHE A 293 11.60 -13.02 -9.08
CA PHE A 293 12.17 -14.13 -9.86
C PHE A 293 13.12 -15.02 -9.08
N GLU A 294 13.89 -14.49 -8.12
CA GLU A 294 14.64 -15.31 -7.17
C GLU A 294 13.70 -16.20 -6.37
N LYS A 295 12.54 -15.67 -5.95
CA LYS A 295 11.48 -16.49 -5.34
C LYS A 295 10.94 -17.53 -6.32
N LEU A 296 10.64 -17.16 -7.57
CA LEU A 296 10.14 -18.11 -8.57
C LEU A 296 11.16 -19.22 -8.88
N SER A 297 12.44 -18.87 -8.98
CA SER A 297 13.56 -19.75 -9.23
C SER A 297 13.89 -20.63 -8.01
N ALA A 298 13.80 -20.10 -6.79
CA ALA A 298 13.98 -20.87 -5.56
C ALA A 298 12.85 -21.89 -5.36
N ILE A 299 11.61 -21.49 -5.67
CA ILE A 299 10.45 -22.40 -5.67
C ILE A 299 10.65 -23.49 -6.74
N ASN A 300 11.19 -23.16 -7.91
CA ASN A 300 11.52 -24.13 -8.96
C ASN A 300 12.66 -25.09 -8.56
N ALA A 301 13.68 -24.62 -7.84
CA ALA A 301 14.83 -25.42 -7.41
C ALA A 301 14.50 -26.42 -6.27
N GLN A 302 13.49 -26.13 -5.45
CA GLN A 302 13.05 -27.01 -4.36
C GLN A 302 12.19 -28.20 -4.82
N HIS A 303 11.63 -28.14 -6.04
CA HIS A 303 10.72 -29.15 -6.57
C HIS A 303 11.30 -29.78 -7.85
N SER A 304 12.40 -30.51 -7.70
CA SER A 304 13.13 -31.15 -8.80
C SER A 304 12.37 -32.30 -9.51
N SER A 305 11.22 -32.73 -9.00
CA SER A 305 10.39 -33.79 -9.60
C SER A 305 9.01 -33.32 -10.11
N ASP A 306 8.51 -32.17 -9.64
CA ASP A 306 7.21 -31.62 -10.01
C ASP A 306 7.45 -30.23 -10.60
N GLY A 307 7.51 -30.14 -11.93
CA GLY A 307 7.90 -28.92 -12.65
C GLY A 307 7.04 -27.69 -12.32
N LEU A 308 7.44 -26.54 -12.88
CA LEU A 308 6.79 -25.23 -12.80
C LEU A 308 5.26 -25.26 -12.97
N THR A 309 4.71 -26.29 -13.57
CA THR A 309 3.28 -26.51 -13.73
C THR A 309 2.54 -26.93 -12.47
N ALA A 310 3.17 -27.68 -11.55
CA ALA A 310 2.61 -27.92 -10.22
C ALA A 310 2.53 -26.60 -9.41
N ILE A 311 3.52 -25.74 -9.59
CA ILE A 311 3.60 -24.41 -8.98
C ILE A 311 2.58 -23.45 -9.62
N ALA A 312 2.47 -23.43 -10.96
CA ALA A 312 1.48 -22.64 -11.67
C ALA A 312 0.05 -23.14 -11.40
N ALA A 313 -0.16 -24.45 -11.18
CA ALA A 313 -1.45 -25.01 -10.79
C ALA A 313 -1.84 -24.61 -9.36
N ARG A 314 -0.88 -24.52 -8.42
CA ARG A 314 -1.10 -24.20 -7.00
C ARG A 314 -1.09 -22.70 -6.69
N HIS A 315 -0.38 -21.89 -7.48
CA HIS A 315 -0.17 -20.46 -7.29
C HIS A 315 -0.48 -19.62 -8.55
N LYS A 316 -1.56 -19.96 -9.27
CA LYS A 316 -2.05 -19.29 -10.50
C LYS A 316 -2.06 -17.76 -10.41
N ALA A 317 -2.48 -17.22 -9.27
CA ALA A 317 -2.56 -15.78 -9.03
C ALA A 317 -1.18 -15.13 -8.92
N VAL A 318 -0.20 -15.79 -8.30
CA VAL A 318 1.15 -15.26 -8.11
C VAL A 318 1.87 -15.17 -9.45
N VAL A 319 1.79 -16.23 -10.27
CA VAL A 319 2.38 -16.24 -11.63
C VAL A 319 1.74 -15.15 -12.49
N MET A 320 0.41 -15.00 -12.44
CA MET A 320 -0.31 -13.95 -13.16
C MET A 320 0.12 -12.54 -12.72
N LEU A 321 0.27 -12.29 -11.42
CA LEU A 321 0.71 -11.00 -10.89
C LEU A 321 2.16 -10.68 -11.28
N ILE A 322 3.04 -11.69 -11.29
CA ILE A 322 4.43 -11.53 -11.74
C ILE A 322 4.46 -11.18 -13.23
N LEU A 323 3.70 -11.88 -14.07
CA LEU A 323 3.59 -11.57 -15.50
C LEU A 323 3.07 -10.14 -15.74
N ARG A 324 2.10 -9.68 -14.94
CA ARG A 324 1.61 -8.30 -15.01
C ARG A 324 2.65 -7.28 -14.57
N LEU A 325 3.40 -7.58 -13.50
CA LEU A 325 4.48 -6.73 -13.03
C LEU A 325 5.55 -6.55 -14.12
N VAL A 326 5.97 -7.65 -14.75
CA VAL A 326 6.96 -7.64 -15.84
C VAL A 326 6.43 -6.89 -17.06
N ALA A 327 5.18 -7.13 -17.46
CA ALA A 327 4.56 -6.41 -18.56
C ALA A 327 4.55 -4.90 -18.34
N ASN A 328 4.22 -4.46 -17.12
CA ASN A 328 4.18 -3.05 -16.75
C ASN A 328 5.58 -2.43 -16.59
N ALA A 329 6.60 -3.24 -16.32
CA ALA A 329 8.00 -2.80 -16.22
C ALA A 329 8.67 -2.59 -17.59
N ALA A 330 8.04 -3.00 -18.70
CA ALA A 330 8.65 -2.95 -20.02
C ALA A 330 9.21 -1.57 -20.46
N PRO A 331 8.54 -0.43 -20.21
CA PRO A 331 9.10 0.89 -20.54
C PRO A 331 10.37 1.22 -19.75
N ALA A 332 10.50 0.72 -18.52
CA ALA A 332 11.71 0.90 -17.70
C ALA A 332 12.84 -0.05 -18.13
N LEU A 333 12.48 -1.24 -18.62
CA LEU A 333 13.43 -2.24 -19.13
C LEU A 333 14.03 -1.84 -20.48
N SER A 334 13.31 -1.07 -21.31
CA SER A 334 13.85 -0.54 -22.58
C SER A 334 15.00 0.44 -22.39
N ASP A 335 15.02 1.17 -21.28
CA ASP A 335 16.08 2.14 -20.99
C ASP A 335 17.35 1.46 -20.44
N THR A 336 17.30 0.17 -20.07
CA THR A 336 18.43 -0.59 -19.49
C THR A 336 18.57 -2.03 -20.03
N PRO A 337 18.87 -2.20 -21.34
CA PRO A 337 18.94 -3.52 -21.97
C PRO A 337 19.99 -4.47 -21.37
N ALA A 338 21.10 -3.93 -20.83
CA ALA A 338 22.13 -4.74 -20.17
C ALA A 338 21.62 -5.52 -18.93
N LEU A 339 20.58 -4.99 -18.26
CA LEU A 339 19.93 -5.63 -17.12
C LEU A 339 18.68 -6.43 -17.54
N ALA A 340 17.99 -5.99 -18.59
CA ALA A 340 16.76 -6.63 -19.07
C ALA A 340 17.00 -7.95 -19.81
N LEU A 341 18.05 -8.06 -20.65
CA LEU A 341 18.28 -9.26 -21.48
C LEU A 341 18.56 -10.54 -20.68
N PRO A 342 19.44 -10.55 -19.65
CA PRO A 342 19.65 -11.74 -18.82
C PRO A 342 18.38 -12.20 -18.11
N PHE A 343 17.57 -11.22 -17.69
CA PHE A 343 16.32 -11.42 -17.01
C PHE A 343 15.27 -12.07 -17.93
N LEU A 344 15.12 -11.55 -19.16
CA LEU A 344 14.18 -12.07 -20.15
C LEU A 344 14.55 -13.49 -20.61
N ASP A 345 15.84 -13.79 -20.75
CA ASP A 345 16.31 -15.13 -21.11
C ASP A 345 15.87 -16.19 -20.07
N GLN A 346 16.07 -15.90 -18.78
CA GLN A 346 15.62 -16.77 -17.69
C GLN A 346 14.10 -16.92 -17.65
N PHE A 347 13.36 -15.83 -17.87
CA PHE A 347 11.90 -15.85 -17.94
C PHE A 347 11.37 -16.71 -19.09
N LEU A 348 11.98 -16.62 -20.27
CA LEU A 348 11.57 -17.38 -21.45
C LEU A 348 11.79 -18.88 -21.25
N SER A 349 12.91 -19.29 -20.63
CA SER A 349 13.19 -20.68 -20.26
C SER A 349 12.14 -21.28 -19.32
N ILE A 350 11.76 -20.51 -18.29
CA ILE A 350 10.69 -20.86 -17.33
C ILE A 350 9.34 -21.01 -18.05
N THR A 351 9.03 -20.10 -18.96
CA THR A 351 7.74 -20.04 -19.66
C THR A 351 7.59 -21.14 -20.70
N ASP A 352 8.66 -21.49 -21.41
CA ASP A 352 8.68 -22.61 -22.35
C ASP A 352 8.33 -23.93 -21.65
N THR A 353 8.82 -24.11 -20.41
CA THR A 353 8.46 -25.26 -19.57
C THR A 353 6.96 -25.26 -19.23
N LEU A 354 6.38 -24.10 -18.92
CA LEU A 354 4.94 -23.97 -18.60
C LEU A 354 4.01 -24.29 -19.78
N LEU A 355 4.43 -23.98 -21.01
CA LEU A 355 3.65 -24.24 -22.23
C LEU A 355 3.60 -25.72 -22.63
N SER A 356 4.42 -26.56 -22.02
CA SER A 356 4.36 -28.02 -22.22
C SER A 356 3.14 -28.67 -21.54
N GLU A 357 2.42 -27.92 -20.71
CA GLU A 357 1.23 -28.35 -19.99
C GLU A 357 0.04 -27.37 -20.17
N ALA A 358 -1.16 -27.77 -19.76
CA ALA A 358 -2.36 -26.96 -19.96
C ALA A 358 -2.35 -25.67 -19.11
N LEU A 359 -2.31 -24.50 -19.78
CA LEU A 359 -2.30 -23.21 -19.08
C LEU A 359 -3.64 -22.88 -18.40
N PRO A 360 -3.63 -22.33 -17.17
CA PRO A 360 -4.77 -21.67 -16.55
C PRO A 360 -5.28 -20.48 -17.37
N ALA A 361 -6.60 -20.26 -17.40
CA ALA A 361 -7.24 -19.18 -18.16
C ALA A 361 -6.74 -17.75 -17.83
N SER A 362 -6.13 -17.53 -16.66
CA SER A 362 -5.62 -16.23 -16.22
C SER A 362 -4.23 -15.87 -16.77
N ILE A 363 -3.51 -16.80 -17.42
CA ILE A 363 -2.11 -16.64 -17.85
C ILE A 363 -1.94 -16.13 -19.30
N PRO A 364 -2.72 -16.60 -20.31
CA PRO A 364 -2.48 -16.26 -21.71
C PRO A 364 -2.36 -14.77 -22.02
N LEU A 365 -3.23 -13.94 -21.42
CA LEU A 365 -3.27 -12.51 -21.72
C LEU A 365 -2.04 -11.74 -21.14
N PRO A 366 -1.70 -11.87 -19.84
CA PRO A 366 -0.45 -11.33 -19.31
C PRO A 366 0.80 -11.84 -20.05
N LEU A 367 0.86 -13.14 -20.35
CA LEU A 367 1.98 -13.75 -21.05
C LEU A 367 2.17 -13.15 -22.46
N SER A 368 1.09 -13.07 -23.24
CA SER A 368 1.13 -12.46 -24.57
C SER A 368 1.55 -10.99 -24.55
N THR A 369 1.26 -10.27 -23.46
CA THR A 369 1.68 -8.87 -23.28
C THR A 369 3.16 -8.75 -22.98
N VAL A 370 3.72 -9.64 -22.14
CA VAL A 370 5.17 -9.69 -21.90
C VAL A 370 5.92 -9.98 -23.21
N LEU A 371 5.49 -11.00 -23.97
CA LEU A 371 6.14 -11.37 -25.23
C LEU A 371 6.04 -10.27 -26.29
N TYR A 372 4.91 -9.57 -26.37
CA TYR A 372 4.75 -8.40 -27.22
C TYR A 372 5.72 -7.27 -26.86
N ASN A 373 5.85 -6.96 -25.57
CA ASN A 373 6.78 -5.95 -25.10
C ASN A 373 8.24 -6.37 -25.32
N THR A 374 8.57 -7.65 -25.13
CA THR A 374 9.90 -8.20 -25.44
C THR A 374 10.23 -8.07 -26.93
N ALA A 375 9.27 -8.33 -27.83
CA ALA A 375 9.47 -8.16 -29.26
C ALA A 375 9.79 -6.70 -29.64
N ILE A 376 9.10 -5.74 -29.03
CA ILE A 376 9.39 -4.30 -29.22
C ILE A 376 10.78 -3.97 -28.68
N LEU A 377 11.15 -4.48 -27.50
CA LEU A 377 12.46 -4.26 -26.92
C LEU A 377 13.57 -4.73 -27.86
N LEU A 378 13.46 -5.96 -28.37
CA LEU A 378 14.44 -6.57 -29.27
C LEU A 378 14.62 -5.77 -30.57
N LYS A 379 13.54 -5.18 -31.10
CA LYS A 379 13.59 -4.35 -32.33
C LYS A 379 14.52 -3.13 -32.20
N HIS A 380 14.72 -2.63 -30.98
CA HIS A 380 15.58 -1.48 -30.70
C HIS A 380 17.00 -1.85 -30.25
N GLN A 381 17.38 -3.14 -30.29
CA GLN A 381 18.69 -3.63 -29.85
C GLN A 381 19.59 -4.04 -31.03
N ASP A 382 20.90 -4.02 -30.82
CA ASP A 382 21.89 -4.42 -31.81
C ASP A 382 21.96 -5.96 -31.92
N VAL A 383 21.73 -6.47 -33.14
CA VAL A 383 21.59 -7.90 -33.47
C VAL A 383 22.93 -8.66 -33.35
N GLN A 384 24.06 -7.95 -33.29
CA GLN A 384 25.41 -8.53 -33.12
C GLN A 384 25.71 -9.05 -31.71
N ASN A 385 24.80 -8.89 -30.75
CA ASN A 385 24.99 -9.34 -29.37
C ASN A 385 24.42 -10.75 -29.18
N ASP A 386 25.28 -11.73 -28.86
CA ASP A 386 24.91 -13.14 -28.63
C ASP A 386 23.73 -13.32 -27.65
N ARG A 387 23.58 -12.41 -26.67
CA ARG A 387 22.47 -12.46 -25.71
C ARG A 387 21.15 -11.98 -26.30
N VAL A 388 21.18 -11.01 -27.21
CA VAL A 388 19.99 -10.56 -27.95
C VAL A 388 19.49 -11.70 -28.82
N ALA A 389 20.38 -12.39 -29.53
CA ALA A 389 20.05 -13.56 -30.34
C ALA A 389 19.44 -14.71 -29.51
N ALA A 390 19.95 -14.96 -28.30
CA ALA A 390 19.38 -15.97 -27.39
C ALA A 390 17.95 -15.61 -26.95
N VAL A 391 17.72 -14.37 -26.53
CA VAL A 391 16.40 -13.87 -26.11
C VAL A 391 15.43 -13.84 -27.29
N GLU A 392 15.89 -13.48 -28.48
CA GLU A 392 15.12 -13.50 -29.72
C GLU A 392 14.64 -14.92 -30.05
N PHE A 393 15.56 -15.89 -30.07
CA PHE A 393 15.24 -17.30 -30.30
C PHE A 393 14.26 -17.85 -29.25
N GLY A 394 14.51 -17.56 -27.96
CA GLY A 394 13.62 -17.94 -26.87
C GLY A 394 12.22 -17.35 -27.01
N THR A 395 12.13 -16.08 -27.42
CA THR A 395 10.86 -15.38 -27.65
C THR A 395 10.07 -16.04 -28.77
N LEU A 396 10.71 -16.32 -29.91
CA LEU A 396 10.09 -17.03 -31.04
C LEU A 396 9.58 -18.42 -30.62
N LYS A 397 10.39 -19.17 -29.87
CA LYS A 397 10.02 -20.51 -29.39
C LYS A 397 8.76 -20.48 -28.53
N VAL A 398 8.72 -19.60 -27.53
CA VAL A 398 7.56 -19.46 -26.62
C VAL A 398 6.31 -19.01 -27.39
N ILE A 399 6.44 -18.04 -28.32
CA ILE A 399 5.31 -17.57 -29.13
C ILE A 399 4.73 -18.71 -29.99
N ILE A 400 5.58 -19.46 -30.69
CA ILE A 400 5.15 -20.55 -31.60
C ILE A 400 4.49 -21.69 -30.82
N ASN A 401 5.05 -22.03 -29.65
CA ASN A 401 4.46 -23.02 -28.75
C ASN A 401 3.09 -22.56 -28.23
N ALA A 402 2.95 -21.30 -27.83
CA ALA A 402 1.67 -20.74 -27.38
C ALA A 402 0.60 -20.71 -28.48
N LEU A 403 0.97 -20.31 -29.71
CA LEU A 403 0.06 -20.33 -30.87
C LEU A 403 -0.38 -21.75 -31.26
N SER A 404 0.41 -22.76 -30.90
CA SER A 404 0.11 -24.16 -31.19
C SER A 404 -0.86 -24.80 -30.18
N MET A 405 -1.12 -24.15 -29.05
CA MET A 405 -2.00 -24.65 -28.00
C MET A 405 -3.48 -24.56 -28.39
N PRO A 406 -4.30 -25.54 -27.96
CA PRO A 406 -5.75 -25.49 -28.16
C PRO A 406 -6.41 -24.41 -27.28
N ASN A 407 -7.44 -23.75 -27.79
CA ASN A 407 -8.29 -22.78 -27.06
C ASN A 407 -7.55 -21.55 -26.49
N PHE A 408 -6.50 -21.07 -27.17
CA PHE A 408 -5.83 -19.83 -26.76
C PHE A 408 -6.74 -18.61 -27.00
N PRO A 409 -6.91 -17.67 -26.05
CA PRO A 409 -7.83 -16.54 -26.19
C PRO A 409 -7.51 -15.64 -27.40
N GLU A 410 -8.54 -15.17 -28.12
CA GLU A 410 -8.36 -14.38 -29.36
C GLU A 410 -7.48 -13.14 -29.19
N GLU A 411 -7.70 -12.35 -28.13
CA GLU A 411 -6.90 -11.15 -27.83
C GLU A 411 -5.42 -11.49 -27.58
N ALA A 412 -5.16 -12.58 -26.86
CA ALA A 412 -3.79 -13.03 -26.58
C ALA A 412 -3.13 -13.58 -27.85
N THR A 413 -3.88 -14.32 -28.66
CA THR A 413 -3.45 -14.82 -29.97
C THR A 413 -3.07 -13.69 -30.91
N TYR A 414 -3.88 -12.62 -30.98
CA TYR A 414 -3.57 -11.45 -31.81
C TYR A 414 -2.27 -10.77 -31.35
N ARG A 415 -2.07 -10.57 -30.05
CA ARG A 415 -0.82 -10.01 -29.49
C ARG A 415 0.40 -10.84 -29.84
N LEU A 416 0.30 -12.17 -29.76
CA LEU A 416 1.37 -13.08 -30.15
C LEU A 416 1.70 -12.99 -31.64
N LEU A 417 0.71 -12.84 -32.51
CA LEU A 417 0.94 -12.64 -33.94
C LEU A 417 1.65 -11.32 -34.21
N VAL A 418 1.22 -10.22 -33.57
CA VAL A 418 1.91 -8.93 -33.74
C VAL A 418 3.34 -9.02 -33.19
N ALA A 419 3.56 -9.69 -32.05
CA ALA A 419 4.89 -9.92 -31.50
C ALA A 419 5.78 -10.72 -32.47
N LEU A 420 5.27 -11.84 -32.99
CA LEU A 420 5.95 -12.67 -33.98
C LEU A 420 6.34 -11.85 -35.21
N GLY A 421 5.36 -11.14 -35.79
CA GLY A 421 5.59 -10.25 -36.92
C GLY A 421 6.66 -9.20 -36.63
N THR A 422 6.64 -8.60 -35.45
CA THR A 422 7.61 -7.57 -35.04
C THR A 422 9.03 -8.11 -34.99
N VAL A 423 9.23 -9.34 -34.50
CA VAL A 423 10.56 -9.97 -34.43
C VAL A 423 11.06 -10.36 -35.83
N VAL A 424 10.19 -10.86 -36.71
CA VAL A 424 10.60 -11.39 -38.03
C VAL A 424 10.62 -10.35 -39.14
N HIS A 425 9.95 -9.20 -39.01
CA HIS A 425 9.74 -8.22 -40.10
C HIS A 425 11.03 -7.73 -40.76
N ASP A 426 12.11 -7.58 -39.98
CA ASP A 426 13.36 -6.95 -40.40
C ASP A 426 14.61 -7.83 -40.12
N SER A 427 14.43 -9.14 -39.83
CA SER A 427 15.54 -10.05 -39.45
C SER A 427 15.47 -11.39 -40.20
N GLU A 428 16.37 -11.60 -41.17
CA GLU A 428 16.50 -12.88 -41.89
C GLU A 428 16.88 -14.03 -40.95
N VAL A 429 17.67 -13.73 -39.91
CA VAL A 429 18.07 -14.70 -38.88
C VAL A 429 16.85 -15.15 -38.06
N ALA A 430 15.99 -14.20 -37.66
CA ALA A 430 14.74 -14.48 -36.97
C ALA A 430 13.79 -15.31 -37.84
N CYS A 431 13.67 -14.99 -39.13
CA CYS A 431 12.87 -15.76 -40.08
C CYS A 431 13.36 -17.21 -40.17
N ALA A 432 14.67 -17.42 -40.32
CA ALA A 432 15.26 -18.76 -40.37
C ALA A 432 15.05 -19.53 -39.05
N ALA A 433 15.19 -18.86 -37.91
CA ALA A 433 14.92 -19.45 -36.59
C ALA A 433 13.44 -19.85 -36.45
N ALA A 434 12.51 -18.98 -36.82
CA ALA A 434 11.08 -19.26 -36.77
C ALA A 434 10.68 -20.42 -37.71
N MET A 435 11.29 -20.52 -38.90
CA MET A 435 11.12 -21.68 -39.78
C MET A 435 11.61 -22.98 -39.14
N SER A 436 12.76 -22.95 -38.46
CA SER A 436 13.29 -24.14 -37.75
C SER A 436 12.38 -24.60 -36.60
N LEU A 437 11.61 -23.67 -36.03
CA LEU A 437 10.63 -23.91 -34.97
C LEU A 437 9.23 -24.30 -35.50
N ASN A 438 9.08 -24.51 -36.81
CA ASN A 438 7.84 -24.96 -37.46
C ASN A 438 6.66 -23.96 -37.33
N VAL A 439 6.97 -22.67 -37.42
CA VAL A 439 5.98 -21.56 -37.36
C VAL A 439 4.84 -21.70 -38.38
N THR A 440 5.09 -22.30 -39.54
CA THR A 440 4.06 -22.51 -40.59
C THR A 440 2.92 -23.40 -40.10
N ALA A 441 3.23 -24.44 -39.31
CA ALA A 441 2.22 -25.29 -38.69
C ALA A 441 1.39 -24.51 -37.65
N ALA A 442 2.04 -23.67 -36.83
CA ALA A 442 1.35 -22.82 -35.87
C ALA A 442 0.41 -21.82 -36.57
N LEU A 443 0.91 -21.09 -37.58
CA LEU A 443 0.13 -20.13 -38.37
C LEU A 443 -1.08 -20.79 -39.05
N SER A 444 -0.94 -22.02 -39.55
CA SER A 444 -2.03 -22.75 -40.20
C SER A 444 -3.23 -23.03 -39.28
N LYS A 445 -2.98 -23.27 -37.98
CA LYS A 445 -4.03 -23.46 -36.97
C LYS A 445 -4.82 -22.17 -36.74
N VAL A 446 -4.12 -21.04 -36.64
CA VAL A 446 -4.73 -19.75 -36.33
C VAL A 446 -5.41 -19.11 -37.55
N ARG A 447 -4.98 -19.46 -38.76
CA ARG A 447 -5.50 -18.88 -40.03
C ARG A 447 -7.00 -19.13 -40.24
N ASN A 448 -7.53 -20.20 -39.67
CA ASN A 448 -8.95 -20.56 -39.77
C ASN A 448 -9.86 -19.78 -38.80
N THR A 449 -9.28 -18.93 -37.94
CA THR A 449 -10.01 -18.03 -37.05
C THR A 449 -10.54 -16.84 -37.85
N ALA A 450 -11.70 -16.27 -37.49
CA ALA A 450 -12.27 -15.14 -38.20
C ALA A 450 -11.58 -13.80 -37.88
N GLY A 451 -11.65 -12.83 -38.80
CA GLY A 451 -11.26 -11.44 -38.55
C GLY A 451 -9.75 -11.15 -38.59
N LYS A 452 -9.30 -10.24 -37.71
CA LYS A 452 -7.94 -9.65 -37.73
C LYS A 452 -6.82 -10.68 -37.51
N ILE A 453 -7.11 -11.80 -36.85
CA ILE A 453 -6.16 -12.90 -36.59
C ILE A 453 -5.79 -13.63 -37.89
N SER A 454 -6.76 -13.93 -38.75
CA SER A 454 -6.50 -14.57 -40.06
C SER A 454 -5.64 -13.68 -40.94
N GLU A 455 -5.92 -12.37 -40.92
CA GLU A 455 -5.20 -11.40 -41.74
C GLU A 455 -3.75 -11.24 -41.28
N ALA A 456 -3.53 -11.06 -39.97
CA ALA A 456 -2.18 -11.00 -39.40
C ALA A 456 -1.38 -12.28 -39.69
N ALA A 457 -2.00 -13.46 -39.55
CA ALA A 457 -1.32 -14.74 -39.84
C ALA A 457 -0.90 -14.86 -41.32
N LYS A 458 -1.73 -14.39 -42.26
CA LYS A 458 -1.39 -14.37 -43.69
C LYS A 458 -0.27 -13.39 -44.02
N GLN A 459 -0.28 -12.21 -43.40
CA GLN A 459 0.75 -11.20 -43.60
C GLN A 459 2.11 -11.68 -43.10
N ILE A 460 2.15 -12.33 -41.93
CA ILE A 460 3.38 -12.92 -41.39
C ILE A 460 3.85 -14.07 -42.29
N GLN A 461 2.94 -14.92 -42.77
CA GLN A 461 3.29 -15.99 -43.70
C GLN A 461 3.81 -15.48 -45.05
N ALA A 462 3.48 -14.25 -45.44
CA ALA A 462 4.01 -13.63 -46.67
C ALA A 462 5.37 -12.94 -46.45
N LEU A 463 5.74 -12.65 -45.20
CA LEU A 463 7.06 -12.09 -44.81
C LEU A 463 8.13 -13.17 -44.65
N MET A 464 7.71 -14.42 -44.50
CA MET A 464 8.54 -15.61 -44.27
C MET A 464 8.63 -16.48 -45.52
#